data_AF-A0A1A6FQM9-F1
#
_entry.id   AF-A0A1A6FQM9-F1
#
_cell.length_a   1.000
_cell.length_b   1.000
_cell.length_c   1.000
_cell.angle_alpha   90.00
_cell.angle_beta   90.00
_cell.angle_gamma   90.00
#
_symmetry.space_group_name_H-M   'P 1'
#
loop_
_entity.id
_entity.type
_entity.pdbx_description
1 polymer ?
#
loop_
_entity_poly.entity_id
_entity_poly.type
_entity_poly.pdbx_seq_one_letter_code
_entity_poly.pdbx_strand_id
1 'polypeptide(L)'
;MSISTSLLILISIVFVGVRVVSYFLSADLDRLEKLAKWSGKYSSSARELLSMTDAMPPSVVRELGFWNEAVVDRRFPFLLAVALSNKRRELLNGANLSSTTDDDDKRIFMQKNPALEDIYYDTLVYALMTIGYSHWLWGLIIRTALADIVAEHKKRRLKSFSSAVQQNVKLTRASSDCASFVAST
;
A
#
# COMPACT_ATOMS: atom_id res chain seq x y z
N MET A 1 -46.67 -18.46 -28.47
CA MET A 1 -45.60 -17.47 -28.71
C MET A 1 -45.36 -17.40 -30.21
N SER A 2 -45.24 -16.20 -30.79
CA SER A 2 -44.92 -16.07 -32.22
C SER A 2 -43.41 -16.21 -32.43
N ILE A 3 -43.01 -16.68 -33.61
CA ILE A 3 -41.60 -16.84 -33.99
C ILE A 3 -40.82 -15.52 -33.80
N SER A 4 -41.45 -14.36 -34.07
CA SER A 4 -40.87 -13.04 -33.81
C SER A 4 -40.59 -12.77 -32.33
N THR A 5 -41.46 -13.19 -31.41
CA THR A 5 -41.20 -13.00 -29.97
C THR A 5 -40.03 -13.84 -29.48
N SER A 6 -39.89 -15.08 -29.98
CA SER A 6 -38.77 -15.95 -29.63
C SER A 6 -37.44 -15.44 -30.21
N LEU A 7 -37.46 -14.90 -31.43
CA LEU A 7 -36.29 -14.29 -32.07
C LEU A 7 -35.81 -13.03 -31.32
N LEU A 8 -36.73 -12.16 -30.91
CA LEU A 8 -36.41 -10.95 -30.13
C LEU A 8 -35.80 -11.28 -28.77
N ILE A 9 -36.32 -12.31 -28.09
CA ILE A 9 -35.75 -12.80 -26.83
C ILE A 9 -34.32 -13.31 -27.06
N LEU A 10 -34.10 -14.10 -28.12
CA LEU A 10 -32.76 -14.61 -28.46
C LEU A 10 -31.78 -13.47 -28.74
N ILE A 11 -32.17 -12.49 -29.56
CA ILE A 11 -31.34 -11.32 -29.87
C ILE A 11 -31.03 -10.51 -28.61
N SER A 12 -32.01 -10.33 -27.73
CA SER A 12 -31.82 -9.63 -26.45
C SER A 12 -30.82 -10.38 -25.55
N ILE A 13 -30.94 -11.70 -25.43
CA ILE A 13 -30.00 -12.53 -24.67
C ILE A 13 -28.58 -12.42 -25.26
N VAL A 14 -28.44 -12.52 -26.58
CA VAL A 14 -27.13 -12.37 -27.26
C VAL A 14 -26.56 -10.97 -27.02
N PHE A 15 -27.37 -9.92 -27.14
CA PHE A 15 -26.94 -8.54 -26.91
C PHE A 15 -26.47 -8.32 -25.47
N VAL A 16 -27.22 -8.83 -24.48
CA VAL A 16 -26.82 -8.80 -23.07
C VAL A 16 -25.53 -9.59 -22.87
N GLY A 17 -25.39 -10.78 -23.47
CA GLY A 17 -24.18 -11.58 -23.41
C GLY A 17 -22.95 -10.83 -23.94
N VAL A 18 -23.06 -10.18 -25.10
CA VAL A 18 -21.99 -9.35 -25.69
C VAL A 18 -21.63 -8.19 -24.76
N ARG A 19 -22.62 -7.52 -24.15
CA ARG A 19 -22.39 -6.42 -23.21
C ARG A 19 -21.69 -6.86 -21.93
N VAL A 20 -22.04 -8.03 -21.40
CA VAL A 20 -21.39 -8.59 -20.21
C VAL A 20 -19.93 -8.92 -20.52
N VAL A 21 -19.66 -9.57 -21.66
CA VAL A 21 -18.28 -9.90 -22.08
C VAL A 21 -17.46 -8.64 -22.30
N SER A 22 -18.00 -7.62 -22.97
CA SER A 22 -17.26 -6.37 -23.21
C SER A 22 -16.96 -5.62 -21.90
N TYR A 23 -17.88 -5.64 -20.93
CA TYR A 23 -17.62 -5.11 -19.60
C TYR A 23 -16.49 -5.86 -18.88
N PHE A 24 -16.51 -7.19 -18.90
CA PHE A 24 -15.44 -8.00 -18.29
C PHE A 24 -14.08 -7.74 -18.95
N LEU A 25 -14.02 -7.65 -20.28
CA LEU A 25 -12.78 -7.32 -20.98
C LEU A 25 -12.24 -5.94 -20.56
N SER A 26 -13.14 -4.96 -20.48
CA SER A 26 -12.76 -3.58 -20.12
C SER A 26 -12.22 -3.52 -18.68
N ALA A 27 -12.86 -4.25 -17.76
CA ALA A 27 -12.42 -4.36 -16.37
C ALA A 27 -11.09 -5.09 -16.23
N ASP A 28 -10.85 -6.13 -17.03
CA ASP A 28 -9.57 -6.86 -17.01
C ASP A 28 -8.43 -6.03 -17.62
N LEU A 29 -8.70 -5.27 -18.68
CA LEU A 29 -7.73 -4.32 -19.26
C LEU A 29 -7.33 -3.24 -18.26
N ASP A 30 -8.28 -2.59 -17.59
CA ASP A 30 -8.00 -1.60 -16.53
C ASP A 30 -7.18 -2.22 -15.38
N ARG A 31 -7.48 -3.47 -15.01
CA ARG A 31 -6.71 -4.21 -14.00
C ARG A 31 -5.26 -4.42 -14.45
N LEU A 32 -5.04 -4.85 -15.69
CA LEU A 32 -3.69 -5.09 -16.25
C LEU A 32 -2.91 -3.78 -16.40
N GLU A 33 -3.56 -2.69 -16.80
CA GLU A 33 -2.93 -1.36 -16.86
C GLU A 33 -2.47 -0.92 -15.47
N LYS A 34 -3.33 -1.08 -14.45
CA LYS A 34 -2.97 -0.79 -13.06
C LYS A 34 -1.84 -1.70 -12.58
N LEU A 35 -1.86 -2.98 -12.92
CA LEU A 35 -0.77 -3.91 -12.60
C LEU A 35 0.57 -3.44 -13.16
N ALA A 36 0.61 -3.05 -14.44
CA ALA A 36 1.81 -2.52 -15.08
C ALA A 36 2.29 -1.22 -14.41
N LYS A 37 1.37 -0.32 -14.08
CA LYS A 37 1.67 0.93 -13.39
C LYS A 37 2.27 0.70 -12.00
N TRP A 38 1.68 -0.18 -11.18
CA TRP A 38 2.15 -0.43 -9.81
C TRP A 38 3.44 -1.23 -9.77
N SER A 39 3.62 -2.20 -10.68
CA SER A 39 4.88 -2.93 -10.82
C SER A 39 6.03 -2.01 -11.24
N GLY A 40 5.78 -1.09 -12.19
CA GLY A 40 6.76 -0.08 -12.59
C GLY A 40 7.16 0.85 -11.43
N LYS A 41 6.18 1.31 -10.65
CA LYS A 41 6.44 2.09 -9.43
C LYS A 41 7.24 1.32 -8.39
N TYR A 42 6.87 0.06 -8.13
CA TYR A 42 7.60 -0.81 -7.22
C TYR A 42 9.05 -0.96 -7.64
N SER A 43 9.30 -1.29 -8.92
CA SER A 43 10.65 -1.45 -9.45
C SER A 43 11.49 -0.18 -9.33
N SER A 44 10.92 0.98 -9.68
CA SER A 44 11.60 2.27 -9.55
C SER A 44 11.93 2.60 -8.09
N SER A 45 10.96 2.44 -7.19
CA SER A 45 11.09 2.78 -5.78
C SER A 45 12.05 1.82 -5.05
N ALA A 46 12.03 0.53 -5.39
CA ALA A 46 12.99 -0.44 -4.87
C ALA A 46 14.43 -0.12 -5.32
N ARG A 47 14.61 0.28 -6.58
CA ARG A 47 15.91 0.72 -7.10
C ARG A 47 16.40 1.99 -6.41
N GLU A 48 15.52 2.96 -6.21
CA GLU A 48 15.81 4.19 -5.46
C GLU A 48 16.27 3.86 -4.04
N LEU A 49 15.52 3.00 -3.33
CA LEU A 49 15.86 2.55 -1.99
C LEU A 49 17.26 1.95 -1.95
N LEU A 50 17.56 1.01 -2.84
CA LEU A 50 18.87 0.33 -2.91
C LEU A 50 20.02 1.29 -3.29
N SER A 51 19.73 2.38 -3.98
CA SER A 51 20.73 3.36 -4.41
C SER A 51 21.05 4.45 -3.37
N MET A 52 20.18 4.64 -2.36
CA MET A 52 20.31 5.72 -1.38
C MET A 52 21.29 5.41 -0.25
N THR A 53 21.61 4.13 0.01
CA THR A 53 22.47 3.80 1.16
C THR A 53 23.33 2.56 0.91
N ASP A 54 24.66 2.74 0.96
CA ASP A 54 25.65 1.64 0.85
C ASP A 54 25.60 0.65 2.05
N ALA A 55 24.95 1.03 3.15
CA ALA A 55 24.86 0.24 4.38
C ALA A 55 23.41 -0.07 4.77
N MET A 56 22.62 -0.60 3.83
CA MET A 56 21.27 -1.07 4.16
C MET A 56 21.31 -2.27 5.12
N PRO A 57 20.43 -2.32 6.13
CA PRO A 57 20.34 -3.50 6.99
C PRO A 57 20.04 -4.75 6.15
N PRO A 58 20.72 -5.88 6.41
CA PRO A 58 20.48 -7.13 5.68
C PRO A 58 19.02 -7.60 5.74
N SER A 59 18.31 -7.26 6.81
CA SER A 59 16.87 -7.55 6.98
C SER A 59 16.02 -6.84 5.92
N VAL A 60 16.30 -5.57 5.64
CA VAL A 60 15.57 -4.76 4.63
C VAL A 60 15.84 -5.29 3.22
N VAL A 61 17.09 -5.65 2.91
CA VAL A 61 17.45 -6.23 1.61
C VAL A 61 16.77 -7.58 1.38
N ARG A 62 16.77 -8.45 2.41
CA ARG A 62 16.08 -9.75 2.35
C ARG A 62 14.58 -9.58 2.14
N GLU A 63 13.98 -8.61 2.82
CA GLU A 63 12.55 -8.32 2.69
C GLU A 63 12.20 -7.79 1.29
N LEU A 64 13.01 -6.90 0.71
CA LEU A 64 12.86 -6.47 -0.68
C LEU A 64 12.96 -7.62 -1.67
N GLY A 65 13.91 -8.55 -1.45
CA GLY A 65 14.04 -9.76 -2.25
C GLY A 65 12.79 -10.64 -2.17
N PHE A 66 12.27 -10.86 -0.97
CA PHE A 66 11.01 -11.58 -0.75
C PHE A 66 9.85 -10.93 -1.49
N TRP A 67 9.68 -9.60 -1.41
CA TRP A 67 8.61 -8.90 -2.11
C TRP A 67 8.75 -8.96 -3.63
N ASN A 68 9.97 -8.95 -4.14
CA ASN A 68 10.22 -9.06 -5.58
C ASN A 68 9.79 -10.44 -6.11
N GLU A 69 10.10 -11.51 -5.39
CA GLU A 69 9.63 -12.86 -5.71
C GLU A 69 8.11 -12.96 -5.57
N ALA A 70 7.55 -12.41 -4.49
CA ALA A 70 6.12 -12.42 -4.20
C ALA A 70 5.27 -11.70 -5.27
N VAL A 71 5.80 -10.64 -5.88
CA VAL A 71 5.12 -9.90 -6.96
C VAL A 71 4.94 -10.75 -8.22
N VAL A 72 5.88 -11.65 -8.50
CA VAL A 72 5.86 -12.50 -9.70
C VAL A 72 5.19 -13.86 -9.44
N ASP A 73 5.15 -14.31 -8.17
CA ASP A 73 4.52 -15.57 -7.80
C ASP A 73 2.98 -15.52 -7.90
N ARG A 74 2.43 -16.44 -8.71
CA ARG A 74 0.99 -16.59 -8.94
C ARG A 74 0.22 -17.12 -7.73
N ARG A 75 0.87 -17.80 -6.79
CA ARG A 75 0.24 -18.38 -5.59
C ARG A 75 0.15 -17.37 -4.46
N PHE A 76 1.02 -16.37 -4.47
CA PHE A 76 1.15 -15.40 -3.40
C PHE A 76 -0.13 -14.59 -3.12
N PRO A 77 -0.92 -14.13 -4.12
CA PRO A 77 -2.16 -13.40 -3.86
C PRO A 77 -3.15 -14.17 -2.98
N PHE A 78 -3.24 -15.49 -3.14
CA PHE A 78 -4.10 -16.33 -2.30
C PHE A 78 -3.58 -16.36 -0.86
N LEU A 79 -2.29 -16.67 -0.68
CA LEU A 79 -1.67 -16.74 0.64
C LEU A 79 -1.76 -15.41 1.39
N LEU A 80 -1.51 -14.30 0.70
CA LEU A 80 -1.61 -12.97 1.25
C LEU A 80 -3.04 -12.62 1.66
N ALA A 81 -4.05 -12.94 0.83
CA ALA A 81 -5.45 -12.71 1.16
C ALA A 81 -5.91 -13.51 2.39
N VAL A 82 -5.48 -14.77 2.52
CA VAL A 82 -5.74 -15.61 3.69
C VAL A 82 -5.07 -15.02 4.93
N ALA A 83 -3.79 -14.64 4.83
CA ALA A 83 -3.05 -14.05 5.94
C ALA A 83 -3.68 -12.74 6.42
N LEU A 84 -4.06 -11.84 5.50
CA LEU A 84 -4.74 -10.59 5.83
C LEU A 84 -6.10 -10.83 6.48
N SER A 85 -6.85 -11.83 6.00
CA SER A 85 -8.16 -12.19 6.59
C SER A 85 -8.00 -12.74 8.01
N ASN A 86 -7.00 -13.59 8.24
CA ASN A 86 -6.69 -14.12 9.57
C ASN A 86 -6.22 -13.03 10.52
N LYS A 87 -5.30 -12.17 10.09
CA LYS A 87 -4.81 -11.03 10.88
C LYS A 87 -5.94 -10.07 11.25
N ARG A 88 -6.85 -9.77 10.32
CA ARG A 88 -8.04 -8.97 10.61
C ARG A 88 -8.91 -9.62 11.68
N ARG A 89 -9.09 -10.94 11.62
CA ARG A 89 -9.83 -11.71 12.63
C ARG A 89 -9.15 -11.66 14.00
N GLU A 90 -7.83 -11.81 14.05
CA GLU A 90 -7.04 -11.73 15.30
C GLU A 90 -7.13 -10.35 15.95
N LEU A 91 -7.04 -9.27 15.16
CA LEU A 91 -7.19 -7.90 15.64
C LEU A 91 -8.61 -7.62 16.17
N LEU A 92 -9.64 -8.13 15.51
CA LEU A 92 -11.02 -8.03 15.99
C LEU A 92 -11.24 -8.85 17.28
N ASN A 93 -10.52 -9.94 17.44
CA ASN A 93 -10.59 -10.82 18.60
C ASN A 93 -9.66 -10.39 19.76
N GLY A 94 -8.96 -9.25 19.64
CA GLY A 94 -8.17 -8.67 20.72
C GLY A 94 -6.91 -9.44 21.09
N ALA A 95 -6.35 -10.25 20.18
CA ALA A 95 -5.10 -10.96 20.44
C ALA A 95 -3.93 -9.95 20.56
N ASN A 96 -3.24 -9.95 21.69
CA ASN A 96 -2.05 -9.13 21.91
C ASN A 96 -0.93 -9.59 20.95
N LEU A 97 -0.66 -8.78 19.93
CA LEU A 97 0.48 -9.01 19.04
C LEU A 97 1.77 -8.76 19.84
N SER A 98 2.49 -9.83 20.20
CA SER A 98 3.86 -9.71 20.72
C SER A 98 4.77 -9.28 19.58
N SER A 99 5.31 -8.06 19.63
CA SER A 99 6.31 -7.60 18.66
C SER A 99 7.57 -8.45 18.81
N THR A 100 7.98 -9.12 17.74
CA THR A 100 9.21 -9.91 17.68
C THR A 100 10.42 -8.99 17.59
N THR A 101 11.45 -9.35 18.35
CA THR A 101 12.67 -8.56 18.65
C THR A 101 13.60 -8.31 17.47
N ASP A 102 13.36 -8.92 16.30
CA ASP A 102 14.17 -8.78 15.08
C ASP A 102 13.85 -7.47 14.30
N ASP A 103 12.74 -6.80 14.65
CA ASP A 103 12.32 -5.52 14.07
C ASP A 103 13.03 -4.30 14.67
N ASP A 104 13.72 -4.44 15.82
CA ASP A 104 14.25 -3.29 16.55
C ASP A 104 15.42 -2.60 15.83
N ASP A 105 16.36 -3.35 15.25
CA ASP A 105 17.48 -2.77 14.49
C ASP A 105 17.01 -2.07 13.22
N LYS A 106 16.03 -2.67 12.52
CA LYS A 106 15.37 -2.05 11.37
C LYS A 106 14.63 -0.78 11.79
N ARG A 107 13.89 -0.83 12.89
CA ARG A 107 13.15 0.32 13.43
C ARG A 107 14.08 1.45 13.83
N ILE A 108 15.20 1.15 14.51
CA ILE A 108 16.21 2.14 14.89
C ILE A 108 16.87 2.76 13.65
N PHE A 109 17.18 1.95 12.63
CA PHE A 109 17.75 2.45 11.38
C PHE A 109 16.78 3.37 10.61
N MET A 110 15.52 2.98 10.53
CA MET A 110 14.46 3.77 9.87
C MET A 110 14.17 5.07 10.63
N GLN A 111 14.14 5.04 11.97
CA GLN A 111 14.01 6.25 12.79
C GLN A 111 15.14 7.25 12.58
N LYS A 112 16.37 6.77 12.36
CA LYS A 112 17.52 7.64 12.06
C LYS A 112 17.46 8.24 10.66
N ASN A 113 16.68 7.65 9.75
CA ASN A 113 16.58 8.06 8.35
C ASN A 113 15.11 8.13 7.89
N PRO A 114 14.34 9.15 8.33
CA PRO A 114 12.90 9.21 8.08
C PRO A 114 12.53 9.31 6.59
N ALA A 115 13.39 9.89 5.75
CA ALA A 115 13.17 9.92 4.31
C ALA A 115 13.23 8.52 3.67
N LEU A 116 14.12 7.64 4.17
CA LEU A 116 14.23 6.25 3.73
C LEU A 116 13.07 5.41 4.23
N GLU A 117 12.59 5.67 5.44
CA GLU A 117 11.40 5.03 6.00
C GLU A 117 10.17 5.28 5.10
N ASP A 118 10.00 6.51 4.64
CA ASP A 118 8.87 6.87 3.79
C ASP A 118 8.91 6.18 2.42
N ILE A 119 10.07 6.13 1.76
CA ILE A 119 10.25 5.43 0.48
C ILE A 119 10.11 3.92 0.68
N TYR A 120 10.55 3.39 1.82
CA TYR A 120 10.41 1.97 2.15
C TYR A 120 8.94 1.56 2.24
N TYR A 121 8.13 2.31 3.00
CA TYR A 121 6.70 2.03 3.10
C TYR A 121 5.98 2.19 1.76
N ASP A 122 6.31 3.22 0.99
CA ASP A 122 5.72 3.42 -0.34
C ASP A 122 6.07 2.24 -1.26
N THR A 123 7.31 1.74 -1.20
CA THR A 123 7.76 0.56 -1.95
C THR A 123 6.96 -0.69 -1.56
N LEU A 124 6.76 -0.93 -0.27
CA LEU A 124 5.94 -2.05 0.21
C LEU A 124 4.47 -1.94 -0.26
N VAL A 125 3.89 -0.74 -0.20
CA VAL A 125 2.53 -0.48 -0.68
C VAL A 125 2.45 -0.75 -2.18
N TYR A 126 3.46 -0.36 -2.96
CA TYR A 126 3.49 -0.64 -4.40
C TYR A 126 3.61 -2.14 -4.69
N ALA A 127 4.42 -2.88 -3.93
CA ALA A 127 4.49 -4.34 -4.04
C ALA A 127 3.12 -4.99 -3.77
N LEU A 128 2.48 -4.61 -2.67
CA LEU A 128 1.17 -5.12 -2.27
C LEU A 128 0.06 -4.75 -3.26
N MET A 129 0.09 -3.53 -3.81
CA MET A 129 -0.84 -3.14 -4.88
C MET A 129 -0.60 -3.96 -6.14
N THR A 130 0.65 -4.21 -6.51
CA THR A 130 0.99 -5.04 -7.68
C THR A 130 0.42 -6.45 -7.51
N ILE A 131 0.64 -7.09 -6.36
CA ILE A 131 0.05 -8.38 -6.01
C ILE A 131 -1.50 -8.29 -6.00
N GLY A 132 -2.05 -7.20 -5.48
CA GLY A 132 -3.49 -6.94 -5.45
C GLY A 132 -4.13 -6.73 -6.83
N TYR A 133 -3.36 -6.36 -7.84
CA TYR A 133 -3.84 -6.29 -9.23
C TYR A 133 -3.49 -7.53 -10.05
N SER A 134 -2.61 -8.42 -9.57
CA SER A 134 -2.19 -9.60 -10.33
C SER A 134 -3.28 -10.68 -10.40
N HIS A 135 -4.21 -10.68 -9.43
CA HIS A 135 -5.30 -11.65 -9.35
C HIS A 135 -6.68 -11.00 -9.25
N TRP A 136 -7.64 -11.47 -10.06
CA TRP A 136 -9.00 -10.92 -10.11
C TRP A 136 -9.79 -11.06 -8.79
N LEU A 137 -9.86 -12.28 -8.24
CA LEU A 137 -10.62 -12.59 -7.03
C LEU A 137 -9.91 -12.12 -5.73
N TRP A 138 -8.74 -12.72 -5.44
CA TRP A 138 -7.97 -12.43 -4.22
C TRP A 138 -7.44 -10.99 -4.17
N GLY A 139 -7.18 -10.41 -5.33
CA GLY A 139 -6.69 -9.05 -5.44
C GLY A 139 -7.69 -8.00 -4.95
N LEU A 140 -9.00 -8.25 -5.03
CA LEU A 140 -9.99 -7.35 -4.44
C LEU A 140 -9.86 -7.29 -2.91
N ILE A 141 -9.71 -8.44 -2.26
CA ILE A 141 -9.55 -8.55 -0.80
C ILE A 141 -8.26 -7.87 -0.35
N ILE A 142 -7.17 -8.05 -1.09
CA ILE A 142 -5.89 -7.40 -0.78
C ILE A 142 -6.02 -5.89 -0.91
N ARG A 143 -6.63 -5.38 -2.00
CA ARG A 143 -6.76 -3.94 -2.23
C ARG A 143 -7.65 -3.25 -1.20
N THR A 144 -8.73 -3.88 -0.74
CA THR A 144 -9.58 -3.32 0.31
C THR A 144 -8.86 -3.29 1.65
N ALA A 145 -8.21 -4.38 2.05
CA ALA A 145 -7.40 -4.41 3.26
C ALA A 145 -6.26 -3.38 3.23
N LEU A 146 -5.63 -3.20 2.07
CA LEU A 146 -4.56 -2.21 1.91
C LEU A 146 -5.07 -0.78 1.94
N ALA A 147 -6.27 -0.50 1.42
CA ALA A 147 -6.88 0.83 1.50
C ALA A 147 -7.06 1.28 2.95
N ASP A 148 -7.49 0.36 3.83
CA ASP A 148 -7.61 0.61 5.27
C ASP A 148 -6.24 0.92 5.91
N ILE A 149 -5.22 0.14 5.58
CA ILE A 149 -3.85 0.32 6.10
C ILE A 149 -3.24 1.65 5.60
N VAL A 150 -3.41 1.98 4.32
CA VAL A 150 -2.89 3.23 3.73
C VAL A 150 -3.62 4.44 4.30
N ALA A 151 -4.94 4.35 4.51
CA ALA A 151 -5.70 5.40 5.16
C ALA A 151 -5.24 5.65 6.60
N GLU A 152 -4.97 4.57 7.35
CA GLU A 152 -4.42 4.67 8.70
C GLU A 152 -3.01 5.27 8.71
N HIS A 153 -2.13 4.83 7.82
CA HIS A 153 -0.78 5.35 7.69
C HIS A 153 -0.77 6.84 7.32
N LYS A 154 -1.61 7.25 6.36
CA LYS A 154 -1.77 8.65 5.97
C LYS A 154 -2.29 9.51 7.12
N LYS A 155 -3.21 8.98 7.93
CA LYS A 155 -3.70 9.65 9.15
C LYS A 155 -2.59 9.82 10.19
N ARG A 156 -1.69 8.85 10.34
CA ARG A 156 -0.52 8.95 11.23
C ARG A 156 0.48 10.00 10.73
N ARG A 157 0.82 10.01 9.44
CA ARG A 157 1.68 11.06 8.83
C ARG A 157 1.12 12.47 9.00
N LEU A 158 -0.19 12.66 8.82
CA LEU A 158 -0.82 13.98 9.01
C LEU A 158 -0.76 14.44 10.47
N LYS A 159 -0.93 13.53 11.43
CA LYS A 159 -0.81 13.84 12.87
C LYS A 159 0.63 14.14 13.28
N SER A 160 1.62 13.39 12.78
CA SER A 160 3.03 13.66 13.07
C SER A 160 3.47 15.00 12.47
N PHE A 161 3.02 15.30 11.24
CA PHE A 161 3.26 16.59 10.61
C PHE A 161 2.63 17.74 11.39
N SER A 162 1.36 17.64 11.79
CA SER A 162 0.71 18.72 12.56
C SER A 162 1.39 18.94 13.92
N SER A 163 1.85 17.86 14.57
CA SER A 163 2.58 17.93 15.84
C SER A 163 3.95 18.59 15.67
N ALA A 164 4.70 18.23 14.61
CA ALA A 164 5.99 18.83 14.29
C ALA A 164 5.87 20.32 13.93
N VAL A 165 4.84 20.69 13.18
CA VAL A 165 4.52 22.10 12.87
C VAL A 165 4.18 22.87 14.15
N GLN A 166 3.35 22.31 15.04
CA GLN A 166 3.03 22.95 16.32
C GLN A 166 4.25 23.12 17.23
N GLN A 167 5.19 22.16 17.25
CA GLN A 167 6.45 22.31 17.97
C GLN A 167 7.34 23.40 17.36
N ASN A 168 7.47 23.47 16.04
CA ASN A 168 8.23 24.53 15.37
C ASN A 168 7.64 25.92 15.62
N VAL A 169 6.30 26.06 15.63
CA VAL A 169 5.62 27.32 15.98
C VAL A 169 5.87 27.70 17.44
N LYS A 170 5.90 26.73 18.36
CA LYS A 170 6.24 26.99 19.77
C LYS A 170 7.70 27.39 19.95
N LEU A 171 8.63 26.76 19.24
CA LEU A 171 10.06 27.09 19.28
C LEU A 171 10.34 28.47 18.68
N THR A 172 9.68 28.81 17.57
CA THR A 172 9.81 30.16 16.97
C THR A 172 9.22 31.24 17.88
N ARG A 173 8.07 31.01 18.53
CA ARG A 173 7.54 31.94 19.55
C ARG A 173 8.46 32.07 20.76
N ALA A 174 8.96 30.96 21.30
CA ALA A 174 9.92 31.00 22.41
C ALA A 174 11.20 31.77 22.03
N SER A 175 11.68 31.62 20.79
CA SER A 175 12.84 32.37 20.30
C SER A 175 12.55 33.87 20.10
N SER A 176 11.34 34.25 19.66
CA SER A 176 10.95 35.66 19.54
C SER A 176 10.75 36.32 20.90
N ASP A 177 10.25 35.57 21.87
CA ASP A 177 10.03 36.06 23.24
C ASP A 177 11.38 36.20 23.99
N CYS A 178 12.35 35.32 23.75
CA CYS A 178 13.72 35.52 24.24
C CYS A 178 14.44 36.68 23.56
N ALA A 179 14.26 36.86 22.25
CA ALA A 179 14.89 37.96 21.51
C ALA A 179 14.33 39.34 21.91
N SER A 180 13.02 39.43 22.21
CA SER A 180 12.40 40.67 22.69
C SER A 180 12.82 41.00 24.14
N PHE A 181 13.02 39.98 24.99
CA PHE A 181 13.49 40.18 26.36
C PHE A 181 14.92 40.74 26.41
N VAL A 182 15.83 40.22 25.57
CA VAL A 182 17.23 40.70 25.48
C VAL A 182 17.35 42.08 24.85
N ALA A 183 16.42 42.47 23.96
CA ALA A 183 16.39 43.82 23.39
C ALA A 183 15.82 44.89 24.35
N SER A 184 15.23 44.47 25.47
CA SER A 184 14.59 45.34 26.47
C SER A 184 15.39 45.52 27.77
N THR A 185 16.58 44.93 27.87
CA THR A 185 17.57 45.10 28.94
C THR A 185 18.79 45.84 28.44
#